data_AF-A0A954NDR1-F1
#
_entry.id   AF-A0A954NDR1-F1
#
_cell.length_a   1.000
_cell.length_b   1.000
_cell.length_c   1.000
_cell.angle_alpha   90.00
_cell.angle_beta   90.00
_cell.angle_gamma   90.00
#
_symmetry.space_group_name_H-M   'P 1'
#
loop_
_entity.id
_entity.type
_entity.pdbx_description
1 polymer ?
#
loop_
_entity_poly.entity_id
_entity_poly.type
_entity_poly.pdbx_seq_one_letter_code
_entity_poly.pdbx_strand_id
1 'polypeptide(L)'
;SSAAAASAIVEFYFVRSEEAQQLIDAAPDVEWRLIVALCRHGGLRCPSEVLSLKWEHIDWEHARVTVPSPKTAHHAGMASRVIPLFPELRPYLEDPQELSGNSEYCITWYHDRNTNLRTGIRRIAANGGVKMWPKPFQNMRSTRETELASEFPQHVACRWLGNSQSAATKHYLPLTDEHFAKATGVRPDAPKIAPPAAPLRSVLASQSAWADGPKPRAFS
;
A
#
# COMPACT_ATOMS: atom_id res chain seq x y z
N SER A 1 1.40 0.78 -45.88
CA SER A 1 1.00 -0.20 -44.85
C SER A 1 1.78 0.05 -43.58
N SER A 2 1.18 0.80 -42.65
CA SER A 2 1.73 1.02 -41.32
C SER A 2 1.10 -0.01 -40.38
N ALA A 3 1.92 -0.93 -39.87
CA ALA A 3 1.52 -1.80 -38.79
C ALA A 3 1.47 -0.97 -37.50
N ALA A 4 0.28 -0.48 -37.15
CA ALA A 4 0.01 0.00 -35.81
C ALA A 4 0.19 -1.19 -34.86
N ALA A 5 1.31 -1.23 -34.15
CA ALA A 5 1.51 -2.14 -33.04
C ALA A 5 0.37 -1.87 -32.04
N ALA A 6 -0.52 -2.84 -31.89
CA ALA A 6 -1.53 -2.83 -30.85
C ALA A 6 -0.79 -2.61 -29.52
N SER A 7 -1.06 -1.47 -28.88
CA SER A 7 -0.66 -1.19 -27.51
C SER A 7 -1.28 -2.28 -26.66
N ALA A 8 -0.51 -3.31 -26.33
CA ALA A 8 -0.94 -4.33 -25.38
C ALA A 8 -1.14 -3.60 -24.05
N ILE A 9 -2.40 -3.27 -23.75
CA ILE A 9 -2.84 -2.86 -22.43
C ILE A 9 -2.28 -3.93 -21.50
N VAL A 10 -1.25 -3.61 -20.74
CA VAL A 10 -0.65 -4.59 -19.84
C VAL A 10 -1.65 -4.80 -18.70
N GLU A 11 -2.48 -5.82 -18.90
CA GLU A 11 -3.62 -6.23 -18.11
C GLU A 11 -3.22 -6.49 -16.65
N PHE A 12 -4.14 -6.11 -15.77
CA PHE A 12 -4.15 -6.57 -14.40
C PHE A 12 -4.00 -8.10 -14.36
N TYR A 13 -3.14 -8.60 -13.47
CA TYR A 13 -2.98 -10.03 -13.23
C TYR A 13 -3.25 -10.29 -11.75
N PHE A 14 -4.23 -11.15 -11.46
CA PHE A 14 -4.52 -11.57 -10.10
C PHE A 14 -3.50 -12.65 -9.69
N VAL A 15 -2.64 -12.32 -8.72
CA VAL A 15 -1.58 -13.20 -8.24
C VAL A 15 -2.15 -14.16 -7.22
N ARG A 16 -2.27 -15.45 -7.57
CA ARG A 16 -2.81 -16.44 -6.63
C ARG A 16 -1.88 -16.62 -5.44
N SER A 17 -2.45 -17.02 -4.30
CA SER A 17 -1.69 -17.24 -3.06
C SER A 17 -0.58 -18.27 -3.27
N GLU A 18 -0.84 -19.32 -4.04
CA GLU A 18 0.13 -20.37 -4.34
C GLU A 18 1.30 -19.85 -5.18
N GLU A 19 1.04 -18.98 -6.15
CA GLU A 19 2.08 -18.39 -7.02
C GLU A 19 2.99 -17.45 -6.22
N ALA A 20 2.40 -16.67 -5.32
CA ALA A 20 3.17 -15.83 -4.42
C ALA A 20 4.02 -16.67 -3.44
N GLN A 21 3.45 -17.74 -2.87
CA GLN A 21 4.18 -18.64 -1.99
C GLN A 21 5.34 -19.32 -2.71
N GLN A 22 5.14 -19.80 -3.94
CA GLN A 22 6.23 -20.37 -4.76
C GLN A 22 7.37 -19.37 -4.99
N LEU A 23 7.09 -18.08 -5.17
CA LEU A 23 8.13 -17.05 -5.26
C LEU A 23 8.88 -16.84 -3.95
N ILE A 24 8.17 -16.87 -2.82
CA ILE A 24 8.75 -16.75 -1.48
C ILE A 24 9.66 -17.97 -1.21
N ASP A 25 9.20 -19.17 -1.52
CA ASP A 25 9.97 -20.40 -1.30
C ASP A 25 11.22 -20.46 -2.17
N ALA A 26 11.14 -19.93 -3.40
CA ALA A 26 12.27 -19.85 -4.33
C ALA A 26 13.23 -18.67 -4.06
N ALA A 27 12.90 -17.79 -3.11
CA ALA A 27 13.73 -16.64 -2.78
C ALA A 27 15.10 -17.09 -2.24
N PRO A 28 16.20 -16.46 -2.68
CA PRO A 28 17.56 -16.88 -2.35
C PRO A 28 17.94 -16.63 -0.88
N ASP A 29 17.23 -15.72 -0.21
CA ASP A 29 17.52 -15.28 1.15
C ASP A 29 16.29 -14.67 1.82
N VAL A 30 16.43 -14.37 3.11
CA VAL A 30 15.38 -13.82 3.97
C VAL A 30 14.91 -12.43 3.56
N GLU A 31 15.79 -11.58 3.00
CA GLU A 31 15.38 -10.24 2.55
C GLU A 31 14.53 -10.33 1.28
N TRP A 32 14.83 -11.24 0.35
CA TRP A 32 13.97 -11.48 -0.80
C TRP A 32 12.61 -12.06 -0.43
N ARG A 33 12.56 -12.98 0.56
CA ARG A 33 11.30 -13.46 1.12
C ARG A 33 10.48 -12.29 1.65
N LEU A 34 11.11 -11.42 2.44
CA LEU A 34 10.47 -10.23 2.99
C LEU A 34 10.04 -9.23 1.90
N ILE A 35 10.85 -8.98 0.87
CA ILE A 35 10.50 -8.08 -0.25
C ILE A 35 9.21 -8.55 -0.93
N VAL A 36 9.09 -9.84 -1.22
CA VAL A 36 7.90 -10.42 -1.84
C VAL A 36 6.71 -10.32 -0.89
N ALA A 37 6.88 -10.69 0.38
CA ALA A 37 5.83 -10.63 1.39
C ALA A 37 5.30 -9.20 1.63
N LEU A 38 6.19 -8.19 1.73
CA LEU A 38 5.81 -6.78 1.86
C LEU A 38 4.95 -6.29 0.69
N CYS A 39 5.26 -6.75 -0.53
CA CYS A 39 4.46 -6.40 -1.70
C CYS A 39 3.13 -7.15 -1.75
N ARG A 40 3.13 -8.46 -1.44
CA ARG A 40 1.98 -9.34 -1.59
C ARG A 40 0.97 -9.25 -0.45
N HIS A 41 1.43 -9.21 0.79
CA HIS A 41 0.60 -9.22 1.98
C HIS A 41 0.46 -7.82 2.58
N GLY A 42 1.56 -7.06 2.62
CA GLY A 42 1.54 -5.66 3.06
C GLY A 42 0.99 -4.68 2.02
N GLY A 43 1.00 -5.09 0.74
CA GLY A 43 0.60 -4.22 -0.35
C GLY A 43 1.50 -2.99 -0.46
N LEU A 44 2.81 -3.06 -0.19
CA LEU A 44 3.76 -1.95 -0.32
C LEU A 44 4.17 -1.68 -1.78
N ARG A 45 4.57 -0.43 -2.09
CA ARG A 45 5.16 -0.05 -3.37
C ARG A 45 6.62 -0.44 -3.39
N CYS A 46 7.03 -1.15 -4.42
CA CYS A 46 8.42 -1.53 -4.64
C CYS A 46 9.03 -0.68 -5.78
N PRO A 47 10.25 -0.14 -5.63
CA PRO A 47 11.16 -0.31 -4.49
C PRO A 47 10.93 0.67 -3.33
N SER A 48 10.30 1.82 -3.58
CA SER A 48 10.44 2.99 -2.69
C SER A 48 9.90 2.83 -1.28
N GLU A 49 8.79 2.12 -1.07
CA GLU A 49 8.26 1.91 0.30
C GLU A 49 8.97 0.73 0.97
N VAL A 50 9.23 -0.33 0.20
CA VAL A 50 9.94 -1.54 0.67
C VAL A 50 11.33 -1.21 1.18
N LEU A 51 12.12 -0.44 0.40
CA LEU A 51 13.51 -0.11 0.76
C LEU A 51 13.62 1.01 1.82
N SER A 52 12.55 1.75 2.09
CA SER A 52 12.53 2.79 3.14
C SER A 52 11.91 2.32 4.45
N LEU A 53 11.44 1.07 4.53
CA LEU A 53 10.85 0.52 5.74
C LEU A 53 11.94 0.26 6.79
N LYS A 54 11.69 0.73 8.01
CA LYS A 54 12.58 0.58 9.16
C LYS A 54 11.89 -0.25 10.25
N TRP A 55 12.68 -0.87 11.11
CA TRP A 55 12.14 -1.67 12.21
C TRP A 55 11.30 -0.83 13.19
N GLU A 56 11.66 0.44 13.40
CA GLU A 56 10.87 1.38 14.23
C GLU A 56 9.46 1.67 13.68
N HIS A 57 9.21 1.36 12.41
CA HIS A 57 7.88 1.51 11.81
C HIS A 57 6.95 0.34 12.12
N ILE A 58 7.47 -0.77 12.68
CA ILE A 58 6.70 -1.96 13.01
C ILE A 58 6.28 -1.88 14.49
N ASP A 59 4.99 -1.68 14.70
CA ASP A 59 4.37 -1.72 16.02
C ASP A 59 3.82 -3.13 16.25
N TRP A 60 4.62 -3.95 16.92
CA TRP A 60 4.32 -5.35 17.22
C TRP A 60 3.20 -5.50 18.25
N GLU A 61 3.10 -4.57 19.19
CA GLU A 61 2.12 -4.57 20.28
C GLU A 61 0.71 -4.29 19.72
N HIS A 62 0.57 -3.25 18.91
CA HIS A 62 -0.72 -2.85 18.35
C HIS A 62 -0.99 -3.45 16.96
N ALA A 63 -0.08 -4.29 16.46
CA ALA A 63 -0.12 -4.90 15.14
C ALA A 63 -0.34 -3.86 14.01
N ARG A 64 0.53 -2.85 13.94
CA ARG A 64 0.48 -1.79 12.92
C ARG A 64 1.83 -1.63 12.23
N VAL A 65 1.79 -1.16 10.99
CA VAL A 65 2.98 -0.79 10.23
C VAL A 65 2.81 0.63 9.68
N THR A 66 3.75 1.51 10.01
CA THR A 66 3.81 2.86 9.46
C THR A 66 4.63 2.84 8.16
N VAL A 67 3.96 2.82 7.01
CA VAL A 67 4.63 2.80 5.71
C VAL A 67 5.01 4.23 5.30
N PRO A 68 6.32 4.57 5.19
CA PRO A 68 6.75 5.89 4.75
C PRO A 68 6.43 6.08 3.26
N SER A 69 6.16 7.32 2.87
CA SER A 69 5.98 7.73 1.47
C SER A 69 6.98 8.82 1.12
N PRO A 70 8.22 8.46 0.72
CA PRO A 70 9.28 9.42 0.42
C PRO A 70 8.89 10.45 -0.65
N LYS A 71 8.04 10.06 -1.61
CA LYS A 71 7.62 10.92 -2.73
C LYS A 71 6.64 12.02 -2.34
N THR A 72 6.09 12.00 -1.13
CA THR A 72 5.11 12.99 -0.65
C THR A 72 5.54 13.67 0.65
N ALA A 73 6.80 13.48 1.08
CA ALA A 73 7.36 14.14 2.26
C ALA A 73 7.34 15.68 2.16
N HIS A 74 7.37 16.24 0.95
CA HIS A 74 7.25 17.68 0.72
C HIS A 74 5.82 18.24 0.83
N HIS A 75 4.80 17.38 0.99
CA HIS A 75 3.39 17.79 1.15
C HIS A 75 2.91 17.49 2.58
N ALA A 76 2.51 18.53 3.32
CA ALA A 76 2.03 18.42 4.69
C ALA A 76 0.89 17.38 4.81
N GLY A 77 1.08 16.39 5.69
CA GLY A 77 0.08 15.36 5.98
C GLY A 77 0.04 14.14 5.05
N MET A 78 0.94 14.03 4.06
CA MET A 78 0.99 12.90 3.11
C MET A 78 2.27 12.05 3.23
N ALA A 79 3.03 12.18 4.32
CA ALA A 79 4.36 11.59 4.46
C ALA A 79 4.36 10.06 4.73
N SER A 80 3.24 9.47 5.15
CA SER A 80 3.13 8.05 5.49
C SER A 80 1.68 7.59 5.50
N ARG A 81 1.47 6.26 5.59
CA ARG A 81 0.17 5.66 5.92
C ARG A 81 0.37 4.55 6.93
N VAL A 82 -0.66 4.29 7.73
CA VAL A 82 -0.65 3.16 8.66
C VAL A 82 -1.47 2.03 8.07
N ILE A 83 -0.89 0.83 8.03
CA ILE A 83 -1.57 -0.42 7.66
C ILE A 83 -1.59 -1.38 8.83
N PRO A 84 -2.49 -2.37 8.85
CA PRO A 84 -2.39 -3.49 9.77
C PRO A 84 -1.07 -4.24 9.54
N LEU A 85 -0.42 -4.69 10.62
CA LEU A 85 0.54 -5.78 10.54
C LEU A 85 -0.26 -7.05 10.26
N PHE A 86 -0.54 -7.27 8.97
CA PHE A 86 -1.37 -8.38 8.53
C PHE A 86 -0.79 -9.72 9.04
N PRO A 87 -1.62 -10.66 9.51
CA PRO A 87 -1.14 -11.96 9.99
C PRO A 87 -0.28 -12.71 8.97
N GLU A 88 -0.58 -12.58 7.67
CA GLU A 88 0.17 -13.22 6.60
C GLU A 88 1.53 -12.55 6.34
N LEU A 89 1.71 -11.29 6.78
CA LEU A 89 2.98 -10.57 6.66
C LEU A 89 3.90 -10.85 7.87
N ARG A 90 3.32 -11.01 9.06
CA ARG A 90 4.06 -11.08 10.32
C ARG A 90 5.20 -12.11 10.35
N PRO A 91 5.03 -13.37 9.92
CA PRO A 91 6.10 -14.38 9.96
C PRO A 91 7.33 -13.97 9.15
N TYR A 92 7.15 -13.20 8.09
CA TYR A 92 8.26 -12.76 7.24
C TYR A 92 9.02 -11.57 7.80
N LEU A 93 8.51 -10.91 8.83
CA LEU A 93 9.20 -9.82 9.55
C LEU A 93 9.97 -10.32 10.76
N GLU A 94 9.56 -11.45 11.36
CA GLU A 94 10.19 -12.02 12.57
C GLU A 94 11.61 -12.54 12.26
N ASP A 95 11.77 -13.45 11.28
CA ASP A 95 13.10 -14.00 10.94
C ASP A 95 14.14 -12.93 10.56
N PRO A 96 13.84 -11.95 9.67
CA PRO A 96 14.83 -10.96 9.30
C PRO A 96 15.13 -9.98 10.44
N GLN A 97 14.20 -9.75 11.38
CA GLN A 97 14.46 -8.88 12.53
C GLN A 97 15.54 -9.48 13.42
N GLU A 98 15.46 -10.78 13.72
CA GLU A 98 16.47 -11.49 14.51
C GLU A 98 17.85 -11.46 13.82
N LEU A 99 17.88 -11.54 12.48
CA LEU A 99 19.10 -11.54 11.69
C LEU A 99 19.65 -10.14 11.40
N SER A 100 18.86 -9.08 11.60
CA SER A 100 19.20 -7.71 11.19
C SER A 100 20.30 -7.04 12.03
N GLY A 101 20.65 -7.62 13.18
CA GLY A 101 21.64 -7.07 14.10
C GLY A 101 21.27 -5.64 14.53
N ASN A 102 22.08 -4.66 14.14
CA ASN A 102 21.87 -3.24 14.46
C ASN A 102 21.36 -2.40 13.26
N SER A 103 20.90 -3.03 12.17
CA SER A 103 20.37 -2.29 11.03
C SER A 103 19.10 -1.52 11.41
N GLU A 104 18.96 -0.28 10.94
CA GLU A 104 17.69 0.46 11.06
C GLU A 104 16.64 -0.01 10.04
N TYR A 105 17.08 -0.48 8.87
CA TYR A 105 16.22 -0.86 7.75
C TYR A 105 15.86 -2.34 7.80
N CYS A 106 14.62 -2.65 7.38
CA CYS A 106 14.16 -4.03 7.22
C CYS A 106 14.81 -4.73 6.02
N ILE A 107 15.20 -3.98 4.99
CA ILE A 107 15.94 -4.47 3.81
C ILE A 107 17.27 -3.72 3.75
N THR A 108 18.38 -4.44 3.88
CA THR A 108 19.72 -3.87 4.06
C THR A 108 20.60 -4.10 2.84
N TRP A 109 20.63 -5.32 2.29
CA TRP A 109 21.55 -5.71 1.23
C TRP A 109 21.14 -5.13 -0.13
N TYR A 110 19.85 -4.87 -0.31
CA TYR A 110 19.28 -4.45 -1.59
C TYR A 110 19.01 -2.94 -1.71
N HIS A 111 19.65 -2.12 -0.86
CA HIS A 111 19.47 -0.67 -0.82
C HIS A 111 20.27 0.11 -1.90
N ASP A 112 21.23 -0.54 -2.60
CA ASP A 112 22.01 0.14 -3.64
C ASP A 112 21.13 0.51 -4.86
N ARG A 113 21.32 1.72 -5.41
CA ARG A 113 20.60 2.25 -6.58
C ARG A 113 20.80 1.40 -7.84
N ASN A 114 21.85 0.59 -7.90
CA ASN A 114 22.12 -0.33 -9.00
C ASN A 114 21.35 -1.66 -8.88
N THR A 115 20.69 -1.92 -7.74
CA THR A 115 19.92 -3.14 -7.54
C THR A 115 18.60 -3.08 -8.31
N ASN A 116 18.52 -3.82 -9.41
CA ASN A 116 17.28 -3.96 -10.17
C ASN A 116 16.42 -5.10 -9.60
N LEU A 117 15.57 -4.77 -8.63
CA LEU A 117 14.63 -5.73 -8.02
C LEU A 117 13.71 -6.41 -9.05
N ARG A 118 13.43 -5.76 -10.18
CA ARG A 118 12.59 -6.35 -11.24
C ARG A 118 13.31 -7.47 -12.01
N THR A 119 14.63 -7.37 -12.14
CA THR A 119 15.45 -8.46 -12.68
C THR A 119 15.59 -9.58 -11.64
N GLY A 120 15.82 -9.22 -10.37
CA GLY A 120 15.90 -10.17 -9.26
C GLY A 120 14.68 -11.08 -9.16
N ILE A 121 13.47 -10.51 -9.07
CA ILE A 121 12.23 -11.29 -8.96
C ILE A 121 11.99 -12.20 -10.17
N ARG A 122 12.41 -11.79 -11.38
CA ARG A 122 12.31 -12.65 -12.57
C ARG A 122 13.24 -13.84 -12.52
N ARG A 123 14.46 -13.66 -12.00
CA ARG A 123 15.40 -14.76 -11.78
C ARG A 123 14.86 -15.73 -10.74
N ILE A 124 14.29 -15.21 -9.65
CA ILE A 124 13.64 -16.02 -8.61
C ILE A 124 12.51 -16.86 -9.20
N ALA A 125 11.62 -16.24 -9.99
CA ALA A 125 10.54 -16.97 -10.65
C ALA A 125 11.03 -18.06 -11.60
N ALA A 126 12.07 -17.77 -12.40
CA ALA A 126 12.67 -18.77 -13.29
C ALA A 126 13.24 -19.95 -12.50
N ASN A 127 13.92 -19.70 -11.39
CA ASN A 127 14.47 -20.74 -10.52
C ASN A 127 13.37 -21.56 -9.82
N GLY A 128 12.26 -20.92 -9.45
CA GLY A 128 11.11 -21.56 -8.81
C GLY A 128 10.11 -22.20 -9.77
N GLY A 129 10.34 -22.18 -11.08
CA GLY A 129 9.39 -22.69 -12.07
C GLY A 129 8.09 -21.87 -12.18
N VAL A 130 8.06 -20.65 -11.67
CA VAL A 130 6.90 -19.76 -11.71
C VAL A 130 6.90 -18.96 -13.01
N LYS A 131 5.81 -19.07 -13.79
CA LYS A 131 5.63 -18.22 -14.96
C LYS A 131 5.38 -16.78 -14.52
N MET A 132 6.34 -15.91 -14.75
CA MET A 132 6.25 -14.51 -14.32
C MET A 132 5.12 -13.75 -15.04
N TRP A 133 4.30 -13.04 -14.27
CA TRP A 133 3.28 -12.13 -14.76
C TRP A 133 3.84 -10.73 -15.09
N PRO A 134 3.10 -9.92 -15.89
CA PRO A 134 3.50 -8.54 -16.12
C PRO A 134 3.49 -7.71 -14.84
N LYS A 135 4.32 -6.65 -14.78
CA LYS A 135 4.38 -5.69 -13.66
C LYS A 135 4.38 -6.38 -12.27
N PRO A 136 5.40 -7.21 -11.94
CA PRO A 136 5.32 -8.18 -10.85
C PRO A 136 4.86 -7.61 -9.51
N PHE A 137 5.54 -6.55 -9.05
CA PHE A 137 5.24 -5.89 -7.77
C PHE A 137 3.91 -5.13 -7.78
N GLN A 138 3.55 -4.50 -8.90
CA GLN A 138 2.30 -3.76 -9.00
C GLN A 138 1.11 -4.71 -8.92
N ASN A 139 1.16 -5.84 -9.64
CA ASN A 139 0.07 -6.81 -9.65
C ASN A 139 -0.08 -7.55 -8.31
N MET A 140 1.02 -7.77 -7.56
CA MET A 140 0.92 -8.23 -6.16
C MET A 140 0.16 -7.22 -5.29
N ARG A 141 0.48 -5.92 -5.41
CA ARG A 141 -0.25 -4.86 -4.70
C ARG A 141 -1.72 -4.79 -5.12
N SER A 142 -2.00 -4.81 -6.41
CA SER A 142 -3.39 -4.75 -6.93
C SER A 142 -4.21 -5.96 -6.50
N THR A 143 -3.58 -7.14 -6.41
CA THR A 143 -4.21 -8.35 -5.85
C THR A 143 -4.57 -8.11 -4.39
N ARG A 144 -3.63 -7.62 -3.56
CA ARG A 144 -3.90 -7.32 -2.14
C ARG A 144 -5.01 -6.30 -1.96
N GLU A 145 -5.06 -5.26 -2.81
CA GLU A 145 -6.15 -4.29 -2.79
C GLU A 145 -7.51 -4.93 -3.10
N THR A 146 -7.56 -5.84 -4.08
CA THR A 146 -8.78 -6.57 -4.46
C THR A 146 -9.28 -7.44 -3.29
N GLU A 147 -8.38 -8.16 -2.64
CA GLU A 147 -8.70 -8.98 -1.46
C GLU A 147 -9.25 -8.12 -0.32
N LEU A 148 -8.55 -7.06 0.06
CA LEU A 148 -8.99 -6.15 1.12
C LEU A 148 -10.33 -5.49 0.80
N ALA A 149 -10.59 -5.13 -0.46
CA ALA A 149 -11.86 -4.54 -0.88
C ALA A 149 -13.03 -5.55 -0.83
N SER A 150 -12.74 -6.86 -0.82
CA SER A 150 -13.77 -7.89 -0.65
C SER A 150 -14.16 -8.11 0.82
N GLU A 151 -13.27 -7.79 1.76
CA GLU A 151 -13.45 -8.02 3.20
C GLU A 151 -13.77 -6.77 4.02
N PHE A 152 -13.34 -5.61 3.52
CA PHE A 152 -13.45 -4.31 4.18
C PHE A 152 -14.17 -3.30 3.29
N PRO A 153 -14.83 -2.29 3.88
CA PRO A 153 -15.36 -1.17 3.11
C PRO A 153 -14.26 -0.58 2.23
N GLN A 154 -14.58 -0.28 0.98
CA GLN A 154 -13.61 0.16 -0.02
C GLN A 154 -12.74 1.34 0.47
N HIS A 155 -13.29 2.25 1.29
CA HIS A 155 -12.56 3.41 1.80
C HIS A 155 -11.43 3.02 2.76
N VAL A 156 -11.62 1.95 3.54
CA VAL A 156 -10.61 1.38 4.43
C VAL A 156 -9.48 0.80 3.60
N ALA A 157 -9.81 -0.06 2.63
CA ALA A 157 -8.83 -0.67 1.73
C ALA A 157 -8.01 0.39 0.98
N CYS A 158 -8.67 1.41 0.39
CA CYS A 158 -7.98 2.49 -0.31
C CYS A 158 -7.08 3.33 0.63
N ARG A 159 -7.50 3.59 1.88
CA ARG A 159 -6.67 4.30 2.86
C ARG A 159 -5.43 3.48 3.22
N TRP A 160 -5.58 2.19 3.52
CA TRP A 160 -4.45 1.29 3.81
C TRP A 160 -3.52 1.10 2.61
N LEU A 161 -4.05 1.07 1.39
CA LEU A 161 -3.25 0.96 0.17
C LEU A 161 -2.86 2.34 -0.38
N GLY A 162 -3.05 3.44 0.37
CA GLY A 162 -2.58 4.78 -0.02
C GLY A 162 -3.00 5.20 -1.43
N ASN A 163 -4.19 4.78 -1.84
CA ASN A 163 -4.84 5.12 -3.10
C ASN A 163 -5.95 6.13 -2.81
N SER A 164 -6.14 7.10 -3.70
CA SER A 164 -7.23 8.06 -3.55
C SER A 164 -8.56 7.47 -4.01
N GLN A 165 -9.56 7.42 -3.13
CA GLN A 165 -10.95 7.35 -3.58
C GLN A 165 -11.36 8.65 -4.28
N SER A 166 -12.46 8.64 -5.03
CA SER A 166 -13.08 9.88 -5.52
C SER A 166 -13.35 10.82 -4.33
N ALA A 167 -13.28 12.13 -4.56
CA ALA A 167 -13.22 13.16 -3.52
C ALA A 167 -14.39 13.14 -2.51
N ALA A 168 -15.54 12.54 -2.86
CA ALA A 168 -16.73 12.50 -2.02
C ALA A 168 -16.56 11.68 -0.73
N THR A 169 -15.73 10.63 -0.72
CA THR A 169 -15.62 9.69 0.42
C THR A 169 -14.50 10.06 1.40
N LYS A 170 -13.53 10.88 0.99
CA LYS A 170 -12.30 11.16 1.76
C LYS A 170 -12.56 11.87 3.10
N HIS A 171 -13.64 12.62 3.23
CA HIS A 171 -13.90 13.47 4.39
C HIS A 171 -14.90 12.90 5.41
N TYR A 172 -15.62 11.82 5.09
CA TYR A 172 -16.73 11.36 5.92
C TYR A 172 -16.53 9.99 6.59
N LEU A 173 -15.62 9.15 6.08
CA LEU A 173 -15.43 7.80 6.61
C LEU A 173 -14.01 7.64 7.21
N PRO A 174 -13.87 7.76 8.54
CA PRO A 174 -12.59 7.61 9.21
C PRO A 174 -12.16 6.13 9.27
N LEU A 175 -10.85 5.91 9.27
CA LEU A 175 -10.30 4.65 9.76
C LEU A 175 -10.52 4.57 11.28
N THR A 176 -11.01 3.43 11.77
CA THR A 176 -11.26 3.16 13.19
C THR A 176 -10.35 2.03 13.67
N ASP A 177 -10.11 1.95 14.97
CA ASP A 177 -9.33 0.86 15.57
C ASP A 177 -10.00 -0.51 15.37
N GLU A 178 -11.33 -0.56 15.25
CA GLU A 178 -12.07 -1.77 14.92
C GLU A 178 -11.70 -2.35 13.54
N HIS A 179 -11.40 -1.50 12.55
CA HIS A 179 -10.92 -1.97 11.26
C HIS A 179 -9.56 -2.68 11.39
N PHE A 180 -8.66 -2.14 12.22
CA PHE A 180 -7.36 -2.77 12.48
C PHE A 180 -7.54 -4.08 13.25
N ALA A 181 -8.36 -4.07 14.31
CA ALA A 181 -8.63 -5.27 15.10
C ALA A 181 -9.25 -6.40 14.29
N LYS A 182 -10.17 -6.08 13.37
CA LYS A 182 -10.74 -7.05 12.43
C LYS A 182 -9.67 -7.62 11.49
N ALA A 183 -8.72 -6.81 11.02
CA ALA A 183 -7.68 -7.24 10.09
C ALA A 183 -6.56 -8.07 10.74
N THR A 184 -6.29 -7.87 12.03
CA THR A 184 -5.17 -8.52 12.74
C THR A 184 -5.63 -9.59 13.73
N GLY A 185 -6.90 -9.56 14.16
CA GLY A 185 -7.41 -10.34 15.29
C GLY A 185 -6.95 -9.82 16.66
N VAL A 186 -6.11 -8.78 16.70
CA VAL A 186 -5.64 -8.15 17.94
C VAL A 186 -6.68 -7.16 18.42
N ARG A 187 -7.22 -7.36 19.62
CA ARG A 187 -8.22 -6.44 20.18
C ARG A 187 -7.56 -5.09 20.48
N PRO A 188 -8.22 -3.96 20.23
CA PRO A 188 -7.69 -2.68 20.68
C PRO A 188 -7.69 -2.68 22.21
N ASP A 189 -6.55 -2.38 22.83
CA ASP A 189 -6.58 -1.83 24.18
C ASP A 189 -7.25 -0.46 24.14
N ALA A 190 -7.73 0.02 25.30
CA ALA A 190 -8.42 1.31 25.40
C ALA A 190 -7.63 2.42 24.67
N PRO A 191 -8.28 3.29 23.89
CA PRO A 191 -7.61 4.12 22.90
C PRO A 191 -6.61 5.08 23.56
N LYS A 192 -5.32 4.95 23.22
CA LYS A 192 -4.32 6.00 23.41
C LYS A 192 -3.83 6.47 22.04
N ILE A 193 -4.58 7.44 21.52
CA ILE A 193 -4.22 8.55 20.62
C ILE A 193 -5.51 8.90 19.89
N ALA A 194 -6.17 9.97 20.33
CA ALA A 194 -7.26 10.56 19.57
C ALA A 194 -6.72 11.00 18.20
N PRO A 195 -7.44 10.77 17.09
CA PRO A 195 -7.12 11.46 15.84
C PRO A 195 -7.13 12.97 16.12
N PRO A 196 -6.25 13.77 15.48
CA PRO A 196 -6.27 15.21 15.65
C PRO A 196 -7.69 15.69 15.33
N ALA A 197 -8.33 16.33 16.32
CA ALA A 197 -9.63 16.93 16.15
C ALA A 197 -9.52 17.94 15.00
N ALA A 198 -10.10 17.61 13.84
CA ALA A 198 -10.34 18.63 12.83
C ALA A 198 -11.28 19.66 13.47
N PRO A 199 -10.91 20.96 13.52
CA PRO A 199 -11.77 21.95 14.10
C PRO A 199 -13.06 22.01 13.26
N LEU A 200 -14.20 21.77 13.91
CA LEU A 200 -15.52 22.10 13.38
C LEU A 200 -15.59 23.62 13.19
N ARG A 201 -15.13 24.12 12.05
CA ARG A 201 -15.44 25.49 11.62
C ARG A 201 -16.72 25.44 10.80
N SER A 202 -17.77 26.01 11.40
CA SER A 202 -19.09 26.24 10.84
C SER A 202 -19.04 26.76 9.40
N VAL A 203 -19.65 26.03 8.46
CA VAL A 203 -20.01 26.57 7.15
C VAL A 203 -21.53 26.46 7.00
N LEU A 204 -22.22 27.40 7.65
CA LEU A 204 -23.62 27.76 7.33
C LEU A 204 -23.69 29.23 6.89
N ALA A 205 -22.63 29.76 6.28
CA ALA A 205 -22.62 31.13 5.75
C ALA A 205 -21.89 31.19 4.40
N SER A 206 -22.45 30.54 3.38
CA SER A 206 -22.23 30.89 1.97
C SER A 206 -23.16 30.09 1.02
N GLN A 207 -24.45 30.03 1.33
CA GLN A 207 -25.48 29.77 0.32
C GLN A 207 -26.22 31.07 0.01
N SER A 208 -25.57 31.99 -0.72
CA SER A 208 -26.23 33.15 -1.35
C SER A 208 -25.24 33.93 -2.23
N ALA A 209 -24.68 33.32 -3.28
CA ALA A 209 -23.92 34.07 -4.30
C ALA A 209 -23.70 33.27 -5.61
N TRP A 210 -24.72 32.56 -6.13
CA TRP A 210 -24.68 31.99 -7.49
C TRP A 210 -26.05 32.09 -8.19
N ALA A 211 -26.68 33.25 -8.08
CA ALA A 211 -27.90 33.57 -8.83
C ALA A 211 -27.77 34.97 -9.43
N ASP A 212 -26.79 35.16 -10.32
CA ASP A 212 -26.77 36.25 -11.32
C ASP A 212 -25.71 35.94 -12.37
N GLY A 213 -26.03 34.99 -13.25
CA GLY A 213 -25.34 34.81 -14.54
C GLY A 213 -26.06 35.62 -15.63
N PRO A 214 -25.35 36.21 -16.60
CA PRO A 214 -25.94 37.10 -17.59
C PRO A 214 -26.92 36.36 -18.52
N LYS A 215 -28.12 36.93 -18.71
CA LYS A 215 -29.15 36.41 -19.62
C LYS A 215 -28.71 36.56 -21.10
N PRO A 216 -29.06 35.62 -21.98
CA PRO A 216 -28.72 35.69 -23.41
C PRO A 216 -29.48 36.82 -24.12
N ARG A 217 -28.80 37.51 -25.05
CA ARG A 217 -29.40 38.53 -25.92
C ARG A 217 -30.32 37.85 -26.95
N ALA A 218 -31.57 38.31 -27.02
CA ALA A 218 -32.50 37.95 -28.08
C ALA A 218 -32.08 38.64 -29.40
N PHE A 219 -32.11 37.87 -30.49
CA PHE A 219 -32.05 38.39 -31.84
C PHE A 219 -33.34 39.16 -32.16
N SER A 220 -33.22 40.29 -32.84
CA SER A 220 -34.28 40.99 -33.56
C SER A 220 -33.72 41.42 -34.90
#